data_AF-A0A1X0QNU4-F1
#
_entry.id   AF-A0A1X0QNU4-F1
#
_cell.length_a   1.000
_cell.length_b   1.000
_cell.length_c   1.000
_cell.angle_alpha   90.00
_cell.angle_beta   90.00
_cell.angle_gamma   90.00
#
_symmetry.space_group_name_H-M   'P 1'
#
loop_
_entity.id
_entity.type
_entity.pdbx_description
1 polymer ?
#
loop_
_entity_poly.entity_id
_entity_poly.type
_entity_poly.pdbx_seq_one_letter_code
_entity_poly.pdbx_strand_id
1 'polypeptide(L)' 'MSFQIFYEDGHGNAVDEYGRPEPMDYIIDEERYALETVSSHTQYLYNQSQEN' A
#
# COMPACT_ATOMS: atom_id res chain seq x y z
N MET A 1 -0.10 -27.72 16.27
CA MET A 1 0.76 -26.64 15.75
C MET A 1 0.69 -26.71 14.24
N SER A 2 0.32 -25.62 13.55
CA SER A 2 0.40 -25.49 12.09
C SER A 2 1.47 -24.46 11.74
N PHE A 3 2.27 -24.73 10.72
CA PHE A 3 3.22 -23.79 10.14
C PHE A 3 2.90 -23.63 8.66
N GLN A 4 3.06 -22.43 8.11
CA GLN A 4 3.01 -22.15 6.68
C GLN A 4 4.44 -22.09 6.12
N ILE A 5 4.63 -22.59 4.90
CA ILE A 5 5.90 -22.52 4.16
C ILE A 5 5.71 -21.55 3.00
N PHE A 6 6.62 -20.59 2.85
CA PHE A 6 6.68 -19.64 1.74
C PHE A 6 8.00 -19.77 0.99
N TYR A 7 8.02 -19.31 -0.26
CA TYR A 7 9.20 -19.22 -1.11
C TYR A 7 9.62 -17.76 -1.28
N GLU A 8 10.87 -17.50 -1.67
CA GLU A 8 11.32 -16.14 -2.03
C GLU A 8 11.26 -15.93 -3.54
N ASP A 9 10.79 -14.77 -4.00
CA ASP A 9 10.71 -14.39 -5.42
C ASP A 9 12.05 -13.94 -6.03
N GLY A 10 13.15 -13.99 -5.26
CA GLY A 10 14.47 -13.50 -5.65
C GLY A 10 14.68 -11.99 -5.43
N HIS A 11 13.64 -11.26 -5.03
CA HIS A 11 13.72 -9.84 -4.61
C HIS A 11 13.60 -9.68 -3.09
N GLY A 12 13.52 -10.79 -2.35
CA GLY A 12 13.34 -10.81 -0.90
C GLY A 12 11.88 -10.73 -0.45
N ASN A 13 10.93 -10.97 -1.35
CA ASN A 13 9.50 -11.07 -0.99
C ASN A 13 9.11 -12.53 -0.80
N ALA A 14 8.33 -12.80 0.25
CA ALA A 14 7.68 -14.09 0.43
C ALA A 14 6.52 -14.26 -0.57
N VAL A 15 6.50 -15.41 -1.23
CA VAL A 15 5.47 -15.81 -2.20
C VAL A 15 4.95 -17.21 -1.89
N ASP A 16 3.71 -17.47 -2.29
CA ASP A 16 3.11 -18.81 -2.20
C ASP A 16 3.64 -19.77 -3.28
N GLU A 17 3.15 -21.01 -3.29
CA GLU A 17 3.53 -22.05 -4.26
C GLU A 17 3.23 -21.67 -5.74
N TYR A 18 2.35 -20.69 -5.96
CA TYR A 18 2.00 -20.16 -7.28
C TYR A 18 2.78 -18.88 -7.62
N GLY A 19 3.72 -18.47 -6.77
CA GLY A 19 4.50 -17.25 -6.93
C GLY A 19 3.69 -15.98 -6.67
N ARG A 20 2.53 -16.08 -6.01
CA ARG A 20 1.74 -14.90 -5.64
C ARG A 20 2.37 -14.26 -4.41
N PRO A 21 2.55 -12.93 -4.40
CA PRO A 21 2.99 -12.23 -3.21
C PRO A 21 2.09 -12.60 -2.04
N GLU A 22 2.70 -12.98 -0.92
CA GLU A 22 1.95 -13.05 0.33
C GLU A 22 1.33 -11.66 0.57
N PRO A 23 0.05 -11.58 0.97
CA PRO A 23 -0.51 -10.33 1.43
C PRO A 23 0.29 -9.92 2.67
N MET A 24 1.23 -8.98 2.49
CA MET A 24 1.78 -8.30 3.63
C MET A 24 0.61 -7.63 4.35
N ASP A 25 0.47 -7.89 5.65
CA ASP A 25 -0.41 -7.11 6.49
C ASP A 25 0.13 -5.67 6.49
N TYR A 26 -0.31 -4.88 5.51
CA TYR A 26 -0.06 -3.46 5.49
C TYR A 26 -0.82 -2.87 6.66
N ILE A 27 -0.10 -2.58 7.76
CA ILE A 27 -0.63 -1.75 8.83
C ILE A 27 -0.73 -0.34 8.25
N ILE A 28 -1.87 -0.07 7.62
CA ILE A 28 -2.21 1.27 7.17
C ILE A 28 -2.50 2.07 8.43
N ASP A 29 -1.68 3.08 8.70
CA ASP A 29 -2.01 4.12 9.65
C ASP A 29 -3.16 4.93 9.04
N GLU A 30 -4.38 4.60 9.46
CA GLU A 30 -5.63 5.17 8.93
C GLU A 30 -5.66 6.70 9.08
N GLU A 31 -5.10 7.25 10.16
CA GLU A 31 -4.99 8.70 10.33
C GLU A 31 -4.07 9.31 9.27
N ARG A 32 -2.89 8.73 9.03
CA ARG A 32 -1.97 9.23 8.00
C ARG A 32 -2.57 9.14 6.61
N TYR A 33 -3.20 8.01 6.29
CA TYR A 33 -3.84 7.80 4.99
C TYR A 33 -4.99 8.78 4.75
N ALA A 34 -5.82 9.02 5.77
CA ALA A 34 -6.89 10.01 5.71
C ALA A 34 -6.35 11.43 5.53
N LEU A 35 -5.31 11.80 6.29
CA LEU A 35 -4.69 13.13 6.20
C LEU A 35 -4.00 13.36 4.84
N GLU A 36 -3.25 12.39 4.32
CA GLU A 36 -2.66 12.49 2.98
C GLU A 36 -3.73 12.63 1.89
N THR A 37 -4.82 11.87 1.99
CA THR A 37 -5.94 11.95 1.03
C THR A 37 -6.61 13.31 1.05
N VAL A 38 -6.88 13.87 2.23
CA VAL A 38 -7.48 15.20 2.38
C VAL A 38 -6.52 16.29 1.88
N SER A 39 -5.23 16.19 2.22
CA SER A 39 -4.19 17.12 1.75
C SER A 39 -4.07 17.10 0.23
N SER A 40 -4.01 15.91 -0.38
CA SER A 40 -3.94 15.74 -1.84
C SER A 40 -5.17 16.33 -2.54
N HIS A 41 -6.37 16.06 -2.00
CA HIS A 41 -7.63 16.56 -2.57
C HIS A 41 -7.72 18.09 -2.50
N THR A 42 -7.37 18.68 -1.36
CA THR A 42 -7.36 20.14 -1.21
C THR A 42 -6.33 20.80 -2.12
N GLN A 43 -5.15 20.20 -2.28
CA GLN A 43 -4.12 20.69 -3.17
C GLN A 43 -4.51 20.57 -4.64
N TYR A 44 -5.20 19.49 -5.03
CA TYR A 44 -5.77 19.34 -6.37
C TYR A 44 -6.79 20.44 -6.68
N LEU A 45 -7.73 20.69 -5.77
CA LEU A 45 -8.72 21.76 -5.93
C LEU A 45 -8.06 23.14 -5.99
N TYR A 46 -7.03 23.38 -5.17
CA TYR A 46 -6.26 24.61 -5.20
C TYR A 46 -5.61 24.81 -6.57
N ASN A 47 -4.90 23.81 -7.09
CA ASN A 47 -4.23 23.90 -8.38
C ASN A 47 -5.24 24.11 -9.54
N GLN A 48 -6.37 23.41 -9.53
CA GLN A 48 -7.43 23.60 -10.52
C GLN A 48 -8.03 25.01 -10.52
N SER A 49 -8.08 25.67 -9.36
CA SER A 49 -8.53 27.06 -9.26
C SER A 49 -7.53 28.09 -9.80
N GLN A 50 -6.26 27.72 -9.95
CA GLN A 50 -5.18 28.60 -10.42
C GLN A 50 -4.90 28.44 -11.94
N GLU A 51 -5.43 27.39 -12.56
CA GLU A 51 -5.28 27.11 -14.01
C GLU A 51 -6.37 27.76 -14.89
N ASN A 52 -7.33 28.49 -14.32
CA ASN A 52 -8.43 29.19 -15.00
C ASN A 52 -8.31 30.71 -14.80
#